data_AF-A0ABD4ZC53-F1
#
_entry.id   AF-A0ABD4ZC53-F1
#
_cell.length_a   1.000
_cell.length_b   1.000
_cell.length_c   1.000
_cell.angle_alpha   90.00
_cell.angle_beta   90.00
_cell.angle_gamma   90.00
#
_symmetry.space_group_name_H-M   'P 1'
#
loop_
_entity.id
_entity.type
_entity.pdbx_description
1 polymer ?
#
loop_
_entity_poly.entity_id
_entity_poly.type
_entity_poly.pdbx_seq_one_letter_code
_entity_poly.pdbx_strand_id
1 'polypeptide(L)'
;VENQPFATENIQLKEAFHRVLRLPVVAEKTFLITIGDRSVTGMVARDQMVGPWQIPVSDVAVTTASLDSYHGEAMAMGERAPVAL
;
A
#
# COMPACT_ATOMS: atom_id res chain seq x y z
N VAL A 1 -23.23 -15.25 -7.02
CA VAL A 1 -22.39 -16.39 -6.59
C VAL A 1 -22.62 -16.53 -5.10
N GLU A 2 -23.30 -17.59 -4.66
CA GLU A 2 -23.45 -17.89 -3.23
C GLU A 2 -22.10 -18.42 -2.73
N ASN A 3 -21.33 -17.58 -2.05
CA ASN A 3 -20.09 -18.00 -1.42
C ASN A 3 -20.43 -18.76 -0.13
N GLN A 4 -19.79 -19.92 0.05
CA GLN A 4 -19.89 -20.64 1.32
C GLN A 4 -19.40 -19.75 2.48
N PRO A 5 -20.01 -19.86 3.66
CA PRO A 5 -19.58 -19.10 4.82
C PRO A 5 -18.13 -19.44 5.19
N PHE A 6 -17.35 -18.40 5.52
CA PHE A 6 -15.96 -18.54 5.93
C PHE A 6 -15.88 -19.35 7.24
N ALA A 7 -15.29 -20.55 7.17
CA ALA A 7 -15.15 -21.43 8.32
C ALA A 7 -14.02 -20.95 9.25
N THR A 8 -14.36 -20.59 10.49
CA THR A 8 -13.40 -20.04 11.48
C THR A 8 -12.99 -21.03 12.56
N GLU A 9 -13.59 -22.22 12.58
CA GLU A 9 -13.52 -23.20 13.68
C GLU A 9 -12.07 -23.59 14.06
N ASN A 10 -11.16 -23.63 13.09
CA ASN A 10 -9.76 -24.01 13.28
C ASN A 10 -8.78 -22.83 13.27
N ILE A 11 -9.25 -21.58 13.31
CA ILE A 11 -8.40 -20.38 13.20
C ILE A 11 -8.19 -19.76 14.59
N GLN A 12 -6.97 -19.87 15.10
CA GLN A 12 -6.54 -19.16 16.32
C GLN A 12 -6.20 -17.71 15.98
N LEU A 13 -6.94 -16.74 16.53
CA LEU A 13 -6.81 -15.31 16.16
C LEU A 13 -5.39 -14.76 16.30
N LYS A 14 -4.71 -15.04 17.41
CA LYS A 14 -3.34 -14.58 17.64
C LYS A 14 -2.37 -15.13 16.60
N GLU A 15 -2.56 -16.38 16.21
CA GLU A 15 -1.72 -17.06 15.25
C GLU A 15 -1.99 -16.56 13.82
N ALA A 16 -3.26 -16.39 13.47
CA ALA A 16 -3.70 -15.78 12.23
C ALA A 16 -3.15 -14.36 12.06
N PHE A 17 -3.19 -13.54 13.11
CA PHE A 17 -2.62 -12.18 13.10
C PHE A 17 -1.13 -12.20 12.72
N HIS A 18 -0.33 -13.04 13.36
CA HIS A 18 1.10 -13.15 13.04
C HIS A 18 1.36 -13.71 11.64
N ARG A 19 0.52 -14.63 11.16
CA ARG A 19 0.60 -15.14 9.78
C ARG A 19 0.30 -14.04 8.77
N VAL A 20 -0.77 -13.27 8.98
CA VAL A 20 -1.19 -12.19 8.08
C VAL A 20 -0.11 -11.12 7.98
N LEU A 21 0.47 -10.67 9.11
CA LEU A 21 1.53 -9.66 9.09
C LEU A 21 2.85 -10.14 8.44
N ARG A 22 3.07 -11.45 8.38
CA ARG A 22 4.26 -12.04 7.72
C ARG A 22 4.02 -12.38 6.26
N LEU A 23 2.77 -12.31 5.78
CA LEU A 23 2.45 -12.54 4.37
C LEU A 23 3.08 -11.41 3.53
N PRO A 24 3.92 -11.71 2.52
CA PRO A 24 4.62 -10.67 1.76
C PRO A 24 3.70 -9.60 1.14
N VAL A 25 2.47 -9.97 0.75
CA VAL A 25 1.46 -9.05 0.21
C VAL A 25 1.04 -8.00 1.25
N VAL A 26 1.02 -8.33 2.54
CA VAL A 26 0.59 -7.45 3.65
C VAL A 26 1.77 -6.77 4.35
N ALA A 27 2.92 -7.43 4.44
CA ALA A 27 4.10 -6.95 5.17
C ALA A 27 4.61 -5.59 4.66
N GLU A 28 5.44 -4.92 5.46
CA GLU A 28 6.06 -3.63 5.09
C GLU A 28 6.87 -3.73 3.77
N LYS A 29 6.79 -2.69 2.94
CA LYS A 29 7.41 -2.66 1.60
C LYS A 29 8.66 -1.79 1.50
N THR A 30 9.28 -1.38 2.60
CA THR A 30 10.44 -0.47 2.61
C THR A 30 11.54 -0.90 1.66
N PHE A 31 11.84 -2.20 1.56
CA PHE A 31 12.87 -2.72 0.65
C PHE A 31 12.59 -2.47 -0.85
N LEU A 32 11.32 -2.27 -1.24
CA LEU A 32 10.92 -1.89 -2.60
C LEU A 32 10.87 -0.37 -2.78
N ILE A 33 10.56 0.37 -1.70
CA ILE A 33 10.32 1.81 -1.78
C ILE A 33 11.62 2.61 -1.74
N THR A 34 12.57 2.26 -0.87
CA THR A 34 13.76 3.07 -0.62
C THR A 34 14.84 2.94 -1.68
N ILE A 35 14.79 1.88 -2.49
CA ILE A 35 15.74 1.65 -3.59
C ILE A 35 15.50 2.59 -4.78
N GLY A 36 14.31 3.20 -4.88
CA GLY A 36 13.94 4.16 -5.92
C GLY A 36 13.96 5.61 -5.42
N ASP A 37 14.33 6.54 -6.30
CA ASP A 37 14.17 7.97 -6.08
C ASP A 37 12.67 8.34 -6.04
N ARG A 38 12.30 9.23 -5.11
CA ARG A 38 10.92 9.70 -4.90
C ARG A 38 10.82 11.21 -4.73
N SER A 39 11.84 11.94 -5.21
CA SER A 39 11.96 13.39 -5.03
C SER A 39 12.42 14.12 -6.28
N VAL A 40 13.05 13.41 -7.22
CA VAL A 40 13.42 13.95 -8.52
C VAL A 40 12.20 14.61 -9.18
N THR A 41 12.40 15.80 -9.76
CA THR A 41 11.43 16.84 -10.21
C THR A 41 11.05 17.91 -9.19
N GLY A 42 11.09 17.63 -7.88
CA GLY A 42 10.60 18.57 -6.87
C GLY A 42 9.08 18.76 -6.87
N MET A 43 8.33 17.98 -7.66
CA MET A 43 6.87 18.06 -7.81
C MET A 43 6.14 16.92 -7.08
N VAL A 44 6.85 16.06 -6.35
CA VAL A 44 6.23 14.96 -5.59
C VAL A 44 5.58 15.51 -4.32
N ALA A 45 4.24 15.60 -4.32
CA ALA A 45 3.47 16.07 -3.18
C ALA A 45 3.13 14.95 -2.18
N ARG A 46 2.93 13.71 -2.68
CA ARG A 46 2.72 12.52 -1.86
C ARG A 46 3.48 11.32 -2.42
N ASP A 47 4.46 10.85 -1.66
CA ASP A 47 5.12 9.55 -1.85
C ASP A 47 4.55 8.48 -0.90
N GLN A 48 5.11 7.28 -1.01
CA GLN A 48 4.69 6.10 -0.25
C GLN A 48 4.94 6.23 1.26
N MET A 49 5.96 7.00 1.69
CA MET A 49 6.34 7.16 3.09
C MET A 49 5.44 8.19 3.79
N VAL A 50 4.88 7.83 4.94
CA VAL A 50 3.87 8.64 5.64
C VAL A 50 4.32 9.04 7.06
N GLY A 51 4.09 10.30 7.37
CA GLY A 51 4.21 10.86 8.72
C GLY A 51 5.65 10.96 9.23
N PRO A 52 5.85 11.39 10.49
CA PRO A 52 7.18 11.57 11.07
C PRO A 52 8.04 10.31 11.11
N TRP A 53 7.39 9.13 11.15
CA TRP A 53 8.06 7.83 11.18
C TRP A 53 8.32 7.22 9.81
N GLN A 54 7.91 7.91 8.72
CA GLN A 54 8.18 7.50 7.35
C GLN A 54 7.78 6.05 7.05
N ILE A 55 6.57 5.64 7.46
CA ILE A 55 6.09 4.27 7.27
C ILE A 55 5.47 4.15 5.86
N PRO A 56 5.81 3.13 5.03
CA PRO A 56 5.35 3.02 3.64
C PRO A 56 3.89 2.56 3.53
N VAL A 57 2.93 3.44 3.84
CA VAL A 57 1.48 3.12 3.92
C VAL A 57 0.59 4.13 3.18
N SER A 58 1.13 4.97 2.29
CA SER A 58 0.29 5.83 1.45
C SER A 58 -0.50 4.99 0.44
N ASP A 59 -1.81 5.21 0.34
CA ASP A 59 -2.69 4.53 -0.61
C ASP A 59 -2.57 5.07 -2.05
N VAL A 60 -2.07 6.30 -2.19
CA VAL A 60 -1.98 7.03 -3.46
C VAL A 60 -0.66 7.76 -3.60
N ALA A 61 -0.28 8.04 -4.85
CA ALA A 61 0.78 8.99 -5.17
C ALA A 61 0.17 10.25 -5.77
N VAL A 62 0.75 11.41 -5.43
CA VAL A 62 0.28 12.73 -5.92
C VAL A 62 1.47 13.57 -6.35
N THR A 63 1.39 14.16 -7.54
CA THR A 63 2.35 15.11 -8.08
C THR A 63 1.68 16.46 -8.37
N THR A 64 2.41 17.56 -8.25
CA THR A 64 1.94 18.87 -8.71
C THR A 64 2.09 18.96 -10.23
N ALA A 65 1.19 19.71 -10.88
CA ALA A 65 1.19 19.93 -12.33
C ALA A 65 2.35 20.84 -12.78
N SER A 66 2.81 21.70 -11.88
CA SER A 66 3.95 22.60 -12.05
C SER A 66 4.54 22.96 -10.68
N LEU A 67 5.69 23.67 -10.66
CA LEU A 67 6.34 24.13 -9.43
C LEU A 67 5.60 25.30 -8.74
N ASP A 68 4.66 25.94 -9.43
CA ASP A 68 3.92 27.14 -8.99
C ASP A 68 2.41 26.88 -8.83
N SER A 69 1.98 25.62 -8.83
CA SER A 69 0.57 25.24 -8.75
C SER A 69 0.31 24.20 -7.67
N TYR A 70 -0.89 24.27 -7.08
CA TYR A 70 -1.41 23.23 -6.19
C TYR A 70 -2.28 22.19 -6.92
N HIS A 71 -2.55 22.39 -8.22
CA HIS A 71 -3.18 21.37 -9.05
C HIS A 71 -2.17 20.27 -9.37
N GLY A 72 -2.66 19.08 -9.74
CA GLY A 72 -1.81 17.92 -9.85
C GLY A 72 -2.48 16.67 -10.42
N GLU A 73 -1.70 15.60 -10.44
CA GLU A 73 -2.10 14.28 -10.90
C GLU A 73 -2.07 13.30 -9.73
N ALA A 74 -2.93 12.28 -9.79
CA ALA A 74 -3.02 11.24 -8.77
C ALA A 74 -2.99 9.85 -9.41
N MET A 75 -2.29 8.92 -8.74
CA MET A 75 -2.18 7.53 -9.16
C MET A 75 -2.58 6.60 -8.01
N ALA A 76 -3.37 5.57 -8.33
CA ALA A 76 -3.78 4.50 -7.41
C ALA A 76 -3.80 3.17 -8.17
N MET A 77 -3.66 2.06 -7.44
CA MET A 77 -3.69 0.71 -8.01
C MET A 77 -4.60 -0.19 -7.17
N GLY A 78 -5.38 -1.04 -7.84
CA GLY A 78 -6.21 -2.04 -7.20
C GLY A 78 -6.07 -3.38 -7.92
N GLU A 79 -5.64 -4.40 -7.19
CA GLU A 79 -5.56 -5.77 -7.68
C GLU A 79 -6.10 -6.73 -6.62
N ARG A 80 -6.73 -7.82 -7.08
CA ARG A 80 -7.19 -8.89 -6.19
C ARG A 80 -7.28 -10.23 -6.94
N ALA A 81 -6.18 -10.62 -7.58
CA ALA A 81 -6.12 -11.84 -8.39
C ALA A 81 -6.59 -13.13 -7.67
N PRO A 82 -6.31 -13.35 -6.36
CA PRO A 82 -6.75 -14.56 -5.66
C PRO A 82 -8.27 -14.77 -5.58
N VAL A 83 -9.09 -13.74 -5.82
CA VAL A 83 -10.56 -13.88 -5.83
C VAL A 83 -11.07 -14.58 -7.10
N ALA A 84 -10.24 -14.73 -8.13
CA ALA A 84 -10.60 -15.45 -9.34
C ALA A 84 -10.49 -16.97 -9.24
N LEU A 85 -9.92 -17.49 -8.14
CA LEU A 85 -9.81 -18.93 -7.83
C LEU A 85 -11.11 -19.45 -7.21
#